data_AF-A0A0C1K286-F1
#
_entry.id   AF-A0A0C1K286-F1
#
_cell.length_a   1.000
_cell.length_b   1.000
_cell.length_c   1.000
_cell.angle_alpha   90.00
_cell.angle_beta   90.00
_cell.angle_gamma   90.00
#
_symmetry.space_group_name_H-M   'P 1'
#
loop_
_entity.id
_entity.type
_entity.pdbx_description
1 polymer ?
#
loop_
_entity_poly.entity_id
_entity_poly.type
_entity_poly.pdbx_seq_one_letter_code
_entity_poly.pdbx_strand_id
1 'polypeptide(L)'
;MSEKIEVTICTARPGMVIGKKGSEIEGLRGELFRLTGKEVWIEVEEIKRPDLDAKIVADAIAKQLERRIPFRRAMKKAMQSSIEAGALGIKVQCSGRIGGAEIARTEWYKEGSTPLHTLRADIDYAMGRAETTYGSIGVKVWIYRGEDNQVKEGQ
;
A
#
# COMPACT_ATOMS: atom_id res chain seq x y z
N MET A 1 0.62 -30.92 18.05
CA MET A 1 1.37 -30.21 17.00
C MET A 1 0.80 -28.81 16.91
N SER A 2 1.64 -27.79 16.93
CA SER A 2 1.36 -26.41 17.39
C SER A 2 0.06 -25.79 16.89
N GLU A 3 -0.91 -25.60 17.79
CA GLU A 3 -2.20 -24.94 17.53
C GLU A 3 -2.14 -23.41 17.57
N LYS A 4 -0.94 -22.82 17.56
CA LYS A 4 -0.74 -21.37 17.69
C LYS A 4 -0.65 -20.74 16.30
N ILE A 5 -1.51 -19.76 16.04
CA ILE A 5 -1.45 -18.95 14.82
C ILE A 5 -0.69 -17.68 15.17
N GLU A 6 0.33 -17.34 14.39
CA GLU A 6 1.06 -16.09 14.50
C GLU A 6 0.71 -15.19 13.31
N VAL A 7 0.33 -13.95 13.60
CA VAL A 7 -0.06 -12.95 12.60
C VAL A 7 0.77 -11.71 12.81
N THR A 8 1.60 -11.39 11.83
CA THR A 8 2.39 -10.15 11.80
C THR A 8 1.64 -9.09 11.00
N ILE A 9 1.28 -7.99 11.66
CA ILE A 9 0.61 -6.84 11.04
C ILE A 9 1.67 -5.79 10.72
N CYS A 10 2.00 -5.66 9.44
CA CYS A 10 2.88 -4.60 8.96
C CYS A 10 2.06 -3.31 8.76
N THR A 11 2.41 -2.23 9.45
CA THR A 11 1.66 -0.97 9.40
C THR A 11 2.57 0.25 9.49
N ALA A 12 2.17 1.34 8.84
CA ALA A 12 2.83 2.65 8.99
C ALA A 12 2.49 3.36 10.31
N ARG A 13 1.47 2.89 11.04
CA ARG A 13 0.98 3.53 12.27
C ARG A 13 0.67 2.47 13.33
N PRO A 14 1.70 1.90 13.99
CA PRO A 14 1.52 0.86 14.99
C PRO A 14 0.65 1.33 16.17
N GLY A 15 0.79 2.60 16.58
CA GLY A 15 0.00 3.15 17.70
C GLY A 15 -1.52 3.15 17.45
N MET A 16 -1.97 3.27 16.20
CA MET A 16 -3.39 3.15 15.88
C MET A 16 -3.89 1.71 15.96
N VAL A 17 -3.04 0.74 15.63
CA VAL A 17 -3.36 -0.71 15.68
C VAL A 17 -3.37 -1.22 17.12
N ILE A 18 -2.50 -0.69 17.98
CA ILE A 18 -2.45 -1.06 19.41
C ILE A 18 -3.65 -0.48 20.18
N GLY A 19 -4.03 0.76 19.87
CA GLY A 19 -5.10 1.47 20.56
C GLY A 19 -4.71 1.92 21.98
N LYS A 20 -5.69 2.41 22.76
CA LYS A 20 -5.45 2.91 24.12
C LYS A 20 -5.24 1.71 25.06
N LYS A 21 -4.04 1.59 25.65
CA LYS A 21 -3.67 0.49 26.56
C LYS A 21 -3.83 -0.93 25.95
N GLY A 22 -3.75 -1.07 24.62
CA GLY A 22 -3.87 -2.37 23.97
C GLY A 22 -5.30 -2.84 23.69
N SER A 23 -6.31 -1.98 23.90
CA SER A 23 -7.73 -2.35 23.74
C SER A 23 -8.07 -2.89 22.36
N GLU A 24 -7.45 -2.35 21.31
CA GLU A 24 -7.75 -2.72 19.93
C GLU A 24 -7.18 -4.10 19.58
N ILE A 25 -5.97 -4.42 20.06
CA ILE A 25 -5.35 -5.74 19.88
C ILE A 25 -6.16 -6.82 20.60
N GLU A 26 -6.67 -6.53 21.80
CA GLU A 26 -7.52 -7.47 22.54
C GLU A 26 -8.84 -7.74 21.80
N GLY A 27 -9.44 -6.69 21.22
CA GLY A 27 -10.60 -6.81 20.33
C GLY A 27 -10.32 -7.68 19.10
N LEU A 28 -9.22 -7.39 18.38
CA LEU A 28 -8.79 -8.15 17.21
C LEU A 28 -8.51 -9.62 17.54
N ARG A 29 -7.90 -9.89 18.69
CA ARG A 29 -7.66 -11.26 19.15
C ARG A 29 -8.96 -12.02 19.39
N GLY A 30 -9.96 -11.36 19.97
CA GLY A 30 -11.30 -11.93 20.18
C GLY A 30 -12.08 -12.17 18.88
N GLU A 31 -11.90 -11.33 17.86
CA GLU A 31 -12.47 -11.54 16.52
C GLU A 31 -11.78 -12.69 15.78
N LEU A 32 -10.45 -12.74 15.81
CA LEU A 32 -9.67 -13.80 15.19
C LEU A 32 -9.90 -15.16 15.86
N PHE A 33 -10.07 -15.19 17.18
CA PHE A 33 -10.46 -16.40 17.91
C PHE A 33 -11.84 -16.90 17.47
N ARG A 34 -12.83 -16.00 17.30
CA ARG A 34 -14.17 -16.36 16.81
C ARG A 34 -14.14 -16.95 15.39
N LEU A 35 -13.24 -16.47 14.53
CA LEU A 35 -13.10 -16.96 13.16
C LEU A 35 -12.33 -18.29 13.05
N THR A 36 -11.28 -18.45 13.86
CA THR A 36 -10.33 -19.58 13.71
C THR A 36 -10.55 -20.69 14.72
N GLY A 37 -11.23 -20.42 15.84
CA GLY A 37 -11.34 -21.31 16.98
C GLY A 37 -10.02 -21.58 17.71
N LYS A 38 -8.96 -20.81 17.40
CA LYS A 38 -7.60 -21.00 17.92
C LYS A 38 -7.04 -19.72 18.50
N GLU A 39 -6.12 -19.85 19.45
CA GLU A 39 -5.42 -18.70 20.02
C GLU A 39 -4.45 -18.10 18.99
N VAL A 40 -4.60 -16.80 18.74
CA VAL A 40 -3.77 -16.06 17.79
C VAL A 40 -2.80 -15.15 18.55
N TRP A 41 -1.53 -15.20 18.19
CA TRP A 41 -0.50 -14.25 18.58
C TRP A 41 -0.42 -13.17 17.50
N ILE A 42 -0.52 -11.90 17.91
CA ILE A 42 -0.50 -10.76 16.99
C ILE A 42 0.78 -9.98 17.27
N GLU A 43 1.65 -9.92 16.27
CA GLU A 43 2.84 -9.07 16.26
C GLU A 43 2.60 -7.87 15.36
N VAL A 44 3.10 -6.69 15.75
CA VAL A 44 2.93 -5.46 14.97
C VAL A 44 4.31 -4.98 14.54
N GLU A 45 4.55 -5.01 13.23
CA GLU A 45 5.78 -4.51 12.63
C GLU A 45 5.56 -3.12 12.03
N GLU A 46 6.47 -2.20 12.34
CA GLU A 46 6.42 -0.84 11.84
C GLU A 46 7.09 -0.73 10.45
N ILE A 47 6.34 -0.19 9.49
CA ILE A 47 6.87 0.18 8.18
C ILE A 47 7.52 1.57 8.32
N LYS A 48 8.86 1.59 8.42
CA LYS A 48 9.65 2.82 8.62
C LYS A 48 9.45 3.88 7.53
N ARG A 49 9.24 3.46 6.28
CA ARG A 49 9.09 4.36 5.11
C ARG A 49 7.81 4.01 4.35
N PRO A 50 6.65 4.56 4.74
CA PRO A 50 5.37 4.24 4.10
C PRO A 50 5.29 4.66 2.63
N ASP A 51 6.03 5.69 2.23
CA ASP A 51 6.04 6.19 0.85
C ASP A 51 6.81 5.27 -0.13
N LEU A 52 7.55 4.28 0.38
CA LEU A 52 8.21 3.23 -0.41
C LEU A 52 7.43 1.92 -0.49
N ASP A 53 6.32 1.82 0.25
CA ASP A 53 5.44 0.65 0.24
C ASP A 53 4.32 0.87 -0.80
N ALA A 54 4.27 0.01 -1.81
CA ALA A 54 3.33 0.16 -2.91
C ALA A 54 1.88 0.07 -2.44
N LYS A 55 1.60 -0.74 -1.41
CA LYS A 55 0.24 -0.97 -0.91
C LYS A 55 -0.28 0.25 -0.18
N ILE A 56 0.52 0.84 0.71
CA ILE A 56 0.16 2.07 1.42
C ILE A 56 -0.04 3.22 0.43
N VAL A 57 0.83 3.36 -0.56
CA VAL A 57 0.72 4.40 -1.59
C VAL A 57 -0.54 4.21 -2.44
N ALA A 58 -0.85 2.97 -2.87
CA ALA A 58 -2.05 2.67 -3.63
C ALA A 58 -3.33 2.98 -2.85
N ASP A 59 -3.40 2.58 -1.58
CA ASP A 59 -4.55 2.83 -0.72
C ASP A 59 -4.69 4.33 -0.38
N ALA A 60 -3.58 5.06 -0.26
CA ALA A 60 -3.59 6.51 -0.07
C ALA A 60 -4.16 7.24 -1.29
N ILE A 61 -3.77 6.85 -2.51
CA ILE A 61 -4.34 7.40 -3.74
C ILE A 61 -5.83 7.04 -3.83
N ALA A 62 -6.20 5.79 -3.52
CA ALA A 62 -7.59 5.35 -3.55
C ALA A 62 -8.47 6.22 -2.64
N LYS A 63 -8.06 6.42 -1.38
CA LYS A 63 -8.75 7.30 -0.42
C LYS A 63 -8.85 8.76 -0.91
N GLN A 64 -7.85 9.26 -1.64
CA GLN A 64 -7.91 10.61 -2.22
C GLN A 64 -8.93 10.69 -3.35
N LEU A 65 -9.05 9.65 -4.18
CA LEU A 65 -10.03 9.58 -5.26
C LEU A 65 -11.47 9.49 -4.71
N GLU A 66 -11.69 8.76 -3.62
CA GLU A 66 -12.98 8.70 -2.92
C GLU A 66 -13.39 10.07 -2.37
N ARG A 67 -12.41 10.85 -1.89
CA ARG A 67 -12.59 12.25 -1.47
C ARG A 67 -12.73 13.24 -2.63
N ARG A 68 -12.88 12.76 -3.87
CA ARG A 68 -13.04 13.57 -5.09
C ARG A 68 -11.88 14.52 -5.38
N ILE A 69 -10.68 14.21 -4.90
CA ILE A 69 -9.47 14.96 -5.26
C ILE A 69 -9.16 14.69 -6.75
N PRO A 70 -8.76 15.72 -7.53
CA PRO A 70 -8.36 15.52 -8.91
C PRO A 70 -7.28 14.43 -9.05
N PHE A 71 -7.59 13.39 -9.81
CA PHE A 71 -6.77 12.18 -9.92
C PHE A 71 -5.31 12.48 -10.33
N ARG A 72 -5.08 13.42 -11.27
CA ARG A 72 -3.73 13.85 -11.67
C ARG A 72 -2.92 14.41 -10.51
N ARG A 73 -3.56 15.21 -9.64
CA ARG A 73 -2.91 15.79 -8.45
C ARG A 73 -2.57 14.70 -7.45
N ALA A 74 -3.50 13.78 -7.20
CA ALA A 74 -3.27 12.66 -6.28
C ALA A 74 -2.10 11.79 -6.74
N MET A 75 -2.06 11.42 -8.03
CA MET A 75 -0.97 10.61 -8.59
C MET A 75 0.38 11.34 -8.56
N LYS A 76 0.46 12.59 -9.05
CA LYS A 76 1.71 13.34 -9.06
C LYS A 76 2.27 13.56 -7.66
N LYS A 77 1.39 13.87 -6.68
CA LYS A 77 1.80 14.03 -5.29
C LYS A 77 2.37 12.73 -4.73
N ALA A 78 1.70 11.60 -4.95
CA ALA A 78 2.18 10.30 -4.49
C ALA A 78 3.52 9.93 -5.14
N MET A 79 3.67 10.17 -6.44
CA MET A 79 4.94 9.94 -7.14
C MET A 79 6.09 10.76 -6.57
N GLN A 80 5.87 12.06 -6.38
CA GLN A 80 6.87 12.95 -5.82
C GLN A 80 7.29 12.51 -4.41
N SER A 81 6.34 12.18 -3.53
CA SER A 81 6.64 11.71 -2.17
C SER A 81 7.44 10.40 -2.17
N SER A 82 7.14 9.45 -3.07
CA SER A 82 7.91 8.21 -3.19
C SER A 82 9.34 8.43 -3.70
N ILE A 83 9.54 9.33 -4.66
CA ILE A 83 10.88 9.70 -5.15
C ILE A 83 11.68 10.40 -4.04
N GLU A 84 11.07 11.35 -3.32
CA GLU A 84 11.70 12.04 -2.18
C GLU A 84 12.07 11.06 -1.05
N ALA A 85 11.30 9.99 -0.86
CA ALA A 85 11.60 8.93 0.11
C ALA A 85 12.75 7.97 -0.32
N GLY A 86 13.25 8.10 -1.55
CA GLY A 86 14.39 7.35 -2.08
C GLY A 86 14.04 6.26 -3.10
N ALA A 87 12.84 6.26 -3.69
CA ALA A 87 12.53 5.35 -4.79
C ALA A 87 13.35 5.72 -6.04
N LEU A 88 13.94 4.73 -6.71
CA LEU A 88 14.67 4.93 -7.97
C LEU A 88 13.73 5.04 -9.18
N GLY A 89 12.49 4.61 -9.01
CA GLY A 89 11.41 4.93 -9.93
C GLY A 89 10.06 4.48 -9.41
N ILE A 90 9.02 5.09 -9.95
CA ILE A 90 7.64 4.80 -9.61
C ILE A 90 6.78 4.87 -10.87
N LYS A 91 5.82 3.94 -10.96
CA LYS A 91 4.75 3.97 -11.95
C LYS A 91 3.43 3.89 -11.23
N VAL A 92 2.51 4.79 -11.55
CA VAL A 92 1.14 4.79 -11.01
C VAL A 92 0.17 4.73 -12.18
N GLN A 93 -0.77 3.80 -12.13
CA GLN A 93 -1.82 3.64 -13.12
C GLN A 93 -3.18 3.69 -12.44
N CYS A 94 -4.07 4.55 -12.94
CA CYS A 94 -5.48 4.55 -12.58
C CYS A 94 -6.31 4.04 -13.75
N SER A 95 -7.28 3.17 -13.50
CA SER A 95 -8.22 2.65 -14.51
C SER A 95 -9.65 2.76 -14.02
N GLY A 96 -10.58 3.08 -14.92
CA GLY A 96 -12.01 3.18 -14.63
C GLY A 96 -12.61 4.51 -15.08
N ARG A 97 -13.72 4.92 -14.45
CA ARG A 97 -14.41 6.19 -14.73
C ARG A 97 -13.71 7.36 -14.03
N ILE A 98 -12.46 7.60 -14.43
CA ILE A 98 -11.57 8.57 -13.80
C ILE A 98 -12.18 9.97 -13.87
N GLY A 99 -12.34 10.62 -12.71
CA GLY A 99 -12.93 11.95 -12.60
C GLY A 99 -14.44 12.00 -12.88
N GLY A 100 -15.13 10.86 -12.89
CA GLY A 100 -16.57 10.79 -13.17
C GLY A 100 -16.91 10.80 -14.67
N ALA A 101 -15.93 10.55 -15.55
CA ALA A 101 -16.19 10.42 -16.98
C ALA A 101 -17.18 9.30 -17.28
N GLU A 102 -17.97 9.44 -18.34
CA GLU A 102 -18.94 8.44 -18.77
C GLU A 102 -18.23 7.15 -19.26
N ILE A 103 -17.17 7.31 -20.04
CA ILE A 103 -16.37 6.21 -20.59
C ILE A 103 -15.17 5.96 -19.69
N ALA A 104 -14.96 4.68 -19.34
CA ALA A 104 -13.80 4.27 -18.56
C ALA A 104 -12.51 4.38 -19.41
N ARG A 105 -11.43 4.85 -18.79
CA ARG A 105 -10.11 4.93 -19.41
C ARG A 105 -9.02 4.55 -18.43
N THR A 106 -7.82 4.32 -18.96
CA THR A 106 -6.63 4.04 -18.17
C THR A 106 -5.61 5.14 -18.40
N GLU A 107 -5.25 5.87 -17.34
CA GLU A 107 -4.17 6.85 -17.36
C GLU A 107 -3.05 6.36 -16.45
N TRP A 108 -1.80 6.52 -16.90
CA TRP A 108 -0.62 6.17 -16.12
C TRP A 108 0.43 7.26 -16.20
N TYR A 109 1.18 7.40 -15.12
CA TYR A 109 2.32 8.28 -15.00
C TYR A 109 3.50 7.47 -14.48
N LYS A 110 4.69 7.78 -14.99
CA LYS A 110 5.94 7.12 -14.62
C LYS A 110 7.01 8.17 -14.41
N GLU A 111 7.83 7.96 -13.39
CA GLU A 111 9.00 8.77 -13.06
C GLU A 111 10.14 7.84 -12.64
N GLY A 112 11.37 8.17 -13.03
CA GLY A 112 12.52 7.30 -12.83
C GLY A 112 12.47 5.98 -13.64
N SER A 113 13.27 5.00 -13.20
CA SER A 113 13.38 3.70 -13.86
C SER A 113 12.46 2.66 -13.23
N THR A 114 11.76 1.88 -14.05
CA THR A 114 10.95 0.73 -13.58
C THR A 114 11.14 -0.43 -14.56
N PRO A 115 12.20 -1.25 -14.37
CA PRO A 115 12.55 -2.32 -15.29
C PRO A 115 11.73 -3.59 -15.01
N LEU A 116 10.52 -3.68 -15.58
CA LEU A 116 9.59 -4.80 -15.33
C LEU A 116 10.06 -6.17 -15.86
N HIS A 117 11.07 -6.19 -16.74
CA HIS A 117 11.64 -7.43 -17.27
C HIS A 117 12.82 -7.96 -16.45
N THR A 118 13.37 -7.15 -15.54
CA THR A 118 14.56 -7.48 -14.78
C THR A 118 14.16 -8.17 -13.48
N LEU A 119 14.29 -9.50 -13.42
CA LEU A 119 13.87 -10.29 -12.24
C LEU A 119 14.64 -9.96 -10.95
N ARG A 120 15.88 -9.45 -11.08
CA ARG A 120 16.73 -9.02 -9.94
C ARG A 120 16.38 -7.63 -9.39
N ALA A 121 15.46 -6.92 -10.04
CA ALA A 121 15.04 -5.60 -9.60
C ALA A 121 13.99 -5.75 -8.51
N ASP A 122 14.23 -5.15 -7.34
CA ASP A 122 13.26 -5.08 -6.26
C ASP A 122 12.16 -4.08 -6.64
N ILE A 123 11.06 -4.63 -7.16
CA ILE A 123 9.88 -3.89 -7.60
C ILE A 123 8.71 -4.31 -6.73
N ASP A 124 8.31 -3.41 -5.84
CA ASP A 124 7.10 -3.58 -5.06
C ASP A 124 5.88 -3.21 -5.92
N TYR A 125 4.89 -4.09 -5.94
CA TYR A 125 3.65 -3.91 -6.70
C TYR A 125 2.45 -4.12 -5.80
N ALA A 126 1.53 -3.17 -5.88
CA ALA A 126 0.25 -3.30 -5.21
C ALA A 126 -0.90 -2.70 -6.01
N MET A 127 -2.10 -3.15 -5.64
CA MET A 127 -3.34 -2.60 -6.15
C MET A 127 -4.22 -2.07 -5.01
N GLY A 128 -4.89 -0.96 -5.30
CA GLY A 128 -5.92 -0.33 -4.49
C GLY A 128 -7.20 -0.19 -5.29
N ARG A 129 -8.34 -0.28 -4.61
CA ARG A 129 -9.67 -0.03 -5.20
C ARG A 129 -10.25 1.19 -4.51
N ALA A 130 -10.67 2.18 -5.29
CA ALA A 130 -11.41 3.33 -4.81
C ALA A 130 -12.89 3.17 -5.17
N GLU A 131 -13.77 3.26 -4.18
CA GLU A 131 -15.21 3.20 -4.39
C GLU A 131 -15.79 4.61 -4.49
N THR A 132 -16.04 5.04 -5.72
CA THR A 132 -16.61 6.36 -6.01
C THR A 132 -18.11 6.24 -6.33
N THR A 133 -18.83 7.37 -6.29
CA THR A 133 -20.25 7.40 -6.63
C THR A 133 -20.57 6.94 -8.05
N TYR A 134 -19.59 7.02 -8.96
CA TYR A 134 -19.76 6.68 -10.38
C TYR A 134 -19.29 5.26 -10.72
N GLY A 135 -18.83 4.50 -9.72
CA GLY A 135 -18.29 3.16 -9.86
C GLY A 135 -16.93 3.00 -9.20
N SER A 136 -16.25 1.89 -9.48
CA SER A 136 -14.94 1.59 -8.93
C SER A 136 -13.81 2.10 -9.83
N ILE A 137 -12.77 2.67 -9.23
CA ILE A 137 -11.52 3.04 -9.89
C ILE A 137 -10.43 2.11 -9.35
N GLY A 138 -9.72 1.45 -10.25
CA GLY A 138 -8.54 0.65 -9.92
C GLY A 138 -7.29 1.52 -9.90
N VAL A 139 -6.49 1.41 -8.85
CA VAL A 139 -5.18 2.04 -8.72
C VAL A 139 -4.14 0.94 -8.67
N LYS A 140 -3.13 1.01 -9.53
CA LYS A 140 -1.98 0.10 -9.54
C LYS A 140 -0.71 0.92 -9.38
N VAL A 141 0.16 0.49 -8.47
CA VAL A 141 1.41 1.18 -8.15
C VAL A 141 2.56 0.19 -8.27
N TRP A 142 3.63 0.61 -8.93
CA TRP A 142 4.92 -0.09 -8.96
C TRP A 142 5.98 0.86 -8.40
N ILE A 143 6.72 0.43 -7.39
CA ILE A 143 7.83 1.18 -6.79
C ILE A 143 9.11 0.38 -6.97
N TYR A 144 10.11 0.98 -7.61
CA TYR A 144 11.43 0.38 -7.79
C TYR A 144 12.37 0.91 -6.70
N ARG A 145 12.87 -0.01 -5.85
CA ARG A 145 13.75 0.31 -4.72
C ARG A 145 15.24 0.08 -5.01
N GLY A 146 15.56 -0.57 -6.13
CA GLY A 146 16.94 -0.90 -6.50
C GLY A 146 17.14 -2.37 -6.83
N GLU A 147 18.39 -2.79 -6.94
CA GLU A 147 18.76 -4.20 -7.04
C GLU A 147 19.15 -4.69 -5.65
N ASP A 148 18.88 -5.97 -5.36
CA ASP A 148 19.03 -6.62 -4.03
C ASP A 148 20.38 -6.38 -3.32
N ASN A 149 21.43 -5.99 -4.06
CA ASN A 149 22.76 -5.74 -3.52
C ASN A 149 22.92 -4.42 -2.75
N GLN A 150 21.95 -3.49 -2.76
CA GLN A 150 22.05 -2.24 -1.98
C GLN A 150 21.31 -2.26 -0.64
N VAL A 151 20.45 -3.26 -0.40
CA VAL A 151 19.64 -3.32 0.85
C VAL A 151 20.42 -3.92 2.02
N LYS A 152 21.52 -4.66 1.76
CA LYS A 152 22.33 -5.29 2.82
C LYS A 152 23.34 -4.37 3.51
N GLU A 153 23.59 -3.15 3.01
CA GLU A 153 24.58 -2.23 3.61
C GLU A 153 24.01 -1.30 4.70
N GLY A 154 22.73 -1.43 5.06
CA GLY A 154 22.06 -0.50 5.98
C GLY A 154 21.23 -1.13 7.11
N GLN A 155 21.40 -2.42 7.40
CA GLN A 155 20.87 -3.04 8.62
C GLN A 155 21.90 -3.01 9.74
#